data_AF-A0A3N5LRP8-F1
#
_entry.id   AF-A0A3N5LRP8-F1
#
_cell.length_a   1.000
_cell.length_b   1.000
_cell.length_c   1.000
_cell.angle_alpha   90.00
_cell.angle_beta   90.00
_cell.angle_gamma   90.00
#
_symmetry.space_group_name_H-M   'P 1'
#
loop_
_entity.id
_entity.type
_entity.pdbx_description
1 polymer ?
#
loop_
_entity_poly.entity_id
_entity_poly.type
_entity_poly.pdbx_seq_one_letter_code
_entity_poly.pdbx_strand_id
1 'polypeptide(L)'
;MDNKRKRGNVVGQQLRLSKARLDDLVEEALVDAYGESEQVTAFYTMMENDLRLPFETEILGMTVIVEGIDITDDDQLVAVCRKDKTKQRISLSELPLPSPVPKGAEWIVAYRYWRTGRIR
;
A
#
# COMPACT_ATOMS: atom_id res chain seq x y z
N MET A 1 -36.87 18.55 6.99
CA MET A 1 -35.50 18.80 6.48
C MET A 1 -34.61 18.91 7.68
N ASP A 2 -33.69 17.97 7.92
CA ASP A 2 -32.51 18.14 8.77
C ASP A 2 -31.69 16.84 8.73
N ASN A 3 -30.97 16.62 7.64
CA ASN A 3 -30.02 15.52 7.54
C ASN A 3 -28.65 16.04 8.00
N LYS A 4 -28.40 16.00 9.31
CA LYS A 4 -27.07 16.28 9.90
C LYS A 4 -26.08 15.19 9.47
N ARG A 5 -25.56 15.31 8.25
CA ARG A 5 -24.36 14.58 7.84
C ARG A 5 -23.20 15.12 8.65
N LYS A 6 -22.86 14.41 9.72
CA LYS A 6 -21.58 14.60 10.42
C LYS A 6 -20.47 14.27 9.42
N ARG A 7 -19.88 15.30 8.81
CA ARG A 7 -18.62 15.19 8.09
C ARG A 7 -17.54 14.95 9.14
N GLY A 8 -17.31 13.69 9.48
CA GLY A 8 -16.12 13.29 10.22
C GLY A 8 -14.92 13.52 9.31
N ASN A 9 -13.91 14.22 9.81
CA ASN A 9 -12.61 14.36 9.18
C ASN A 9 -12.00 12.95 9.06
N VAL A 10 -12.12 12.29 7.90
CA VAL A 10 -11.53 10.96 7.65
C VAL A 10 -10.15 11.17 7.04
N VAL A 11 -9.22 11.69 7.83
CA VAL A 11 -7.80 11.48 7.53
C VAL A 11 -7.55 10.01 7.85
N GLY A 12 -7.38 9.18 6.81
CA GLY A 12 -7.24 7.73 6.90
C GLY A 12 -6.34 7.34 8.07
N GLN A 13 -6.90 6.57 9.01
CA GLN A 13 -6.15 6.08 10.15
C GLN A 13 -5.07 5.14 9.61
N GLN A 14 -3.83 5.64 9.53
CA GLN A 14 -2.69 4.90 9.04
C GLN A 14 -2.57 3.60 9.85
N LEU A 15 -2.48 2.44 9.18
CA LEU A 15 -2.22 1.17 9.85
C LEU A 15 -0.90 1.28 10.63
N ARG A 16 -0.98 1.33 11.97
CA ARG A 16 0.20 1.45 12.85
C ARG A 16 0.60 0.07 13.33
N LEU A 17 1.66 -0.48 12.74
CA LEU A 17 2.30 -1.72 13.18
C LEU A 17 3.45 -1.41 14.14
N SER A 18 3.74 -2.33 15.06
CA SER A 18 4.93 -2.24 15.91
C SER A 18 6.19 -2.46 15.08
N LYS A 19 7.34 -1.98 15.58
CA LYS A 19 8.62 -2.23 14.92
C LYS A 19 8.87 -3.74 14.72
N ALA A 20 8.69 -4.53 15.78
CA ALA A 20 8.89 -5.98 15.72
C ALA A 20 8.01 -6.62 14.63
N ARG A 21 6.73 -6.23 14.54
CA ARG A 21 5.85 -6.77 13.50
C ARG A 21 6.28 -6.35 12.09
N LEU A 22 6.82 -5.14 11.93
CA LEU A 22 7.37 -4.69 10.65
C LEU A 22 8.62 -5.47 10.29
N ASP A 23 9.54 -5.68 11.25
CA ASP A 23 10.74 -6.50 11.05
C ASP A 23 10.34 -7.93 10.65
N ASP A 24 9.37 -8.57 11.33
CA ASP A 24 8.86 -9.91 10.98
C ASP A 24 8.31 -9.97 9.53
N LEU A 25 7.53 -8.97 9.12
CA LEU A 25 6.96 -8.91 7.77
C LEU A 25 8.06 -8.71 6.72
N VAL A 26 9.09 -7.92 7.02
CA VAL A 26 10.23 -7.76 6.13
C VAL A 26 10.99 -9.08 6.02
N GLU A 27 11.31 -9.74 7.13
CA GLU A 27 11.98 -11.05 7.11
C GLU A 27 11.18 -12.09 6.31
N GLU A 28 9.86 -12.12 6.49
CA GLU A 28 8.96 -13.00 5.73
C GLU A 28 8.96 -12.68 4.23
N ALA A 29 8.91 -11.40 3.87
CA ALA A 29 8.92 -10.99 2.46
C ALA A 29 10.28 -11.26 1.79
N LEU A 30 11.39 -11.16 2.52
CA LEU A 30 12.73 -11.24 1.93
C LEU A 30 13.34 -12.64 1.96
N VAL A 31 12.55 -13.67 2.26
CA VAL A 31 13.01 -15.07 2.19
C VAL A 31 13.53 -15.36 0.78
N ASP A 32 14.79 -15.79 0.70
CA ASP A 32 15.51 -16.10 -0.54
C ASP A 32 15.60 -14.96 -1.56
N ALA A 33 15.47 -13.69 -1.12
CA ALA A 33 15.64 -12.52 -1.97
C ALA A 33 17.05 -11.92 -1.84
N TYR A 34 17.86 -12.05 -2.91
CA TYR A 34 19.24 -11.59 -2.99
C TYR A 34 19.35 -10.30 -3.81
N GLY A 35 19.57 -9.19 -3.11
CA GLY A 35 19.72 -7.86 -3.73
C GLY A 35 18.39 -7.12 -3.91
N GLU A 36 18.47 -5.83 -4.25
CA GLU A 36 17.33 -4.91 -4.15
C GLU A 36 16.18 -5.28 -5.10
N SER A 37 16.47 -5.61 -6.37
CA SER A 37 15.45 -5.97 -7.36
C SER A 37 14.65 -7.23 -6.97
N GLU A 38 15.34 -8.26 -6.44
CA GLU A 38 14.68 -9.46 -5.92
C GLU A 38 13.84 -9.14 -4.69
N GLN A 39 14.33 -8.29 -3.78
CA GLN A 39 13.60 -7.87 -2.60
C GLN A 39 12.31 -7.09 -2.95
N VAL A 40 12.36 -6.22 -3.95
CA VAL A 40 11.18 -5.50 -4.47
C VAL A 40 10.17 -6.49 -5.06
N THR A 41 10.65 -7.45 -5.85
CA THR A 41 9.80 -8.49 -6.45
C THR A 41 9.17 -9.37 -5.36
N ALA A 42 9.89 -9.68 -4.29
CA ALA A 42 9.36 -10.48 -3.19
C ALA A 42 8.21 -9.74 -2.45
N PHE A 43 8.35 -8.42 -2.21
CA PHE A 43 7.22 -7.61 -1.71
C PHE A 43 6.04 -7.58 -2.67
N TYR A 44 6.28 -7.49 -3.99
CA TYR A 44 5.22 -7.56 -4.99
C TYR A 44 4.45 -8.88 -4.87
N THR A 45 5.15 -10.01 -4.75
CA THR A 45 4.53 -11.34 -4.57
C THR A 45 3.69 -11.42 -3.30
N MET A 46 4.15 -10.87 -2.16
CA MET A 46 3.33 -10.84 -0.94
C MET A 46 2.03 -10.04 -1.14
N MET A 47 2.08 -8.91 -1.84
CA MET A 47 0.89 -8.12 -2.14
C MET A 47 -0.03 -8.81 -3.16
N GLU A 48 0.52 -9.44 -4.20
CA GLU A 48 -0.25 -10.18 -5.19
C GLU A 48 -1.07 -11.30 -4.53
N ASN A 49 -0.49 -11.98 -3.55
CA ASN A 49 -1.14 -13.07 -2.83
C ASN A 49 -2.18 -12.59 -1.81
N ASP A 50 -1.88 -11.56 -1.02
CA ASP A 50 -2.65 -11.24 0.18
C ASP A 50 -3.44 -9.93 0.14
N LEU A 51 -3.03 -8.96 -0.69
CA LEU A 51 -3.69 -7.66 -0.74
C LEU A 51 -5.06 -7.80 -1.40
N ARG A 52 -6.10 -7.49 -0.63
CA ARG A 52 -7.46 -7.50 -1.16
C ARG A 52 -7.68 -6.31 -2.08
N LEU A 53 -7.79 -6.62 -3.37
CA LEU A 53 -8.17 -5.70 -4.44
C LEU A 53 -9.55 -6.09 -5.02
N PRO A 54 -10.28 -5.13 -5.62
CA PRO A 54 -10.00 -3.69 -5.58
C PRO A 54 -10.38 -3.06 -4.23
N PHE A 55 -9.78 -1.90 -3.92
CA PHE A 55 -10.24 -1.05 -2.81
C PHE A 55 -10.26 0.43 -3.19
N GLU A 56 -11.11 1.21 -2.54
CA GLU A 56 -11.19 2.66 -2.74
C GLU A 56 -10.22 3.40 -1.83
N THR A 57 -9.60 4.46 -2.32
CA THR A 57 -8.85 5.42 -1.52
C THR A 57 -9.06 6.84 -2.03
N GLU A 58 -8.63 7.84 -1.26
CA GLU A 58 -8.73 9.25 -1.63
C GLU A 58 -7.35 9.84 -1.90
N ILE A 59 -7.15 10.38 -3.11
CA ILE A 59 -5.92 11.08 -3.50
C ILE A 59 -6.28 12.51 -3.84
N LEU A 60 -5.73 13.47 -3.10
CA LEU A 60 -5.99 14.91 -3.27
C LEU A 60 -7.50 15.26 -3.32
N GLY A 61 -8.32 14.64 -2.46
CA GLY A 61 -9.77 14.88 -2.42
C GLY A 61 -10.58 14.10 -3.46
N MET A 62 -9.95 13.25 -4.28
CA MET A 62 -10.62 12.44 -5.29
C MET A 62 -10.63 10.97 -4.90
N THR A 63 -11.82 10.37 -4.84
CA THR A 63 -11.96 8.92 -4.73
C THR A 63 -11.45 8.24 -6.00
N VAL A 64 -10.55 7.28 -5.81
CA VAL A 64 -9.97 6.43 -6.86
C VAL A 64 -10.06 4.97 -6.43
N ILE A 65 -10.10 4.06 -7.41
CA ILE A 65 -10.08 2.62 -7.17
C ILE A 65 -8.65 2.12 -7.38
N VAL A 66 -8.03 1.52 -6.37
CA VAL A 66 -6.81 0.73 -6.54
C VAL A 66 -7.22 -0.64 -7.06
N GLU A 67 -6.82 -0.96 -8.28
CA GLU A 67 -7.21 -2.21 -8.96
C GLU A 67 -6.05 -3.21 -9.11
N GLY A 68 -4.82 -2.79 -8.85
CA GLY A 68 -3.62 -3.60 -9.02
C GLY A 68 -2.40 -2.97 -8.33
N ILE A 69 -1.38 -3.79 -8.14
CA ILE A 69 -0.01 -3.37 -7.88
C ILE A 69 0.80 -3.67 -9.14
N ASP A 70 1.83 -2.87 -9.41
CA ASP A 70 2.73 -3.03 -10.56
C ASP A 70 4.16 -2.74 -10.12
N ILE A 71 5.13 -3.26 -10.87
CA ILE A 71 6.56 -2.93 -10.72
C ILE A 71 6.98 -2.11 -11.94
N THR A 72 7.69 -1.03 -11.69
CA THR A 72 8.26 -0.17 -12.74
C THR A 72 9.64 -0.68 -13.17
N ASP A 73 10.14 -0.20 -14.32
CA ASP A 73 11.46 -0.58 -14.84
C ASP A 73 12.63 -0.19 -13.90
N ASP A 74 12.40 0.73 -12.96
CA ASP A 74 13.33 1.17 -11.92
C ASP A 74 13.03 0.55 -10.53
N ASP A 75 12.42 -0.63 -10.51
CA ASP A 75 12.13 -1.42 -9.31
C ASP A 75 11.34 -0.65 -8.23
N GLN A 76 10.41 0.21 -8.64
CA GLN A 76 9.46 0.86 -7.73
C GLN A 76 8.10 0.14 -7.77
N LEU A 77 7.61 -0.25 -6.59
CA LEU A 77 6.22 -0.68 -6.45
C LEU A 77 5.26 0.50 -6.53
N VAL A 78 4.26 0.38 -7.39
CA VAL A 78 3.22 1.38 -7.61
C VAL A 78 1.84 0.74 -7.56
N ALA A 79 0.87 1.47 -7.04
CA ALA A 79 -0.54 1.14 -7.17
C ALA A 79 -1.06 1.61 -8.53
N VAL A 80 -1.81 0.74 -9.20
CA VAL A 80 -2.59 1.08 -10.39
C VAL A 80 -3.94 1.60 -9.92
N CYS A 81 -4.09 2.92 -9.97
CA CYS A 81 -5.30 3.63 -9.58
C CYS A 81 -6.13 3.98 -10.81
N ARG A 82 -7.44 3.69 -10.76
CA ARG A 82 -8.40 4.05 -11.80
C ARG A 82 -9.40 5.06 -11.28
N LYS A 83 -9.65 6.09 -12.09
CA LYS A 83 -10.78 7.00 -11.95
C LYS A 83 -11.46 7.13 -13.31
N ASP A 84 -12.72 6.70 -13.38
CA ASP A 84 -13.48 6.60 -14.64
C ASP A 84 -12.70 5.79 -15.70
N LYS A 85 -12.33 6.43 -16.82
CA LYS A 85 -11.58 5.85 -17.94
C LYS A 85 -10.06 6.06 -17.84
N THR A 86 -9.59 6.76 -16.81
CA THR A 86 -8.18 7.12 -16.66
C THR A 86 -7.51 6.19 -15.66
N LYS A 87 -6.33 5.68 -16.02
CA LYS A 87 -5.45 4.94 -15.10
C LYS A 87 -4.21 5.78 -14.79
N GLN A 88 -3.77 5.73 -13.54
CA GLN A 88 -2.56 6.38 -13.07
C GLN A 88 -1.80 5.41 -12.15
N ARG A 89 -0.47 5.46 -12.22
CA ARG A 89 0.42 4.76 -11.28
C ARG A 89 0.81 5.72 -10.15
N ILE A 90 0.64 5.29 -8.92
CA ILE A 90 0.96 6.05 -7.71
C ILE A 90 1.98 5.25 -6.89
N SER A 91 3.08 5.87 -6.48
CA SER A 91 4.08 5.20 -5.64
C SER A 91 3.44 4.63 -4.38
N LEU A 92 3.76 3.38 -4.04
CA LEU A 92 3.31 2.81 -2.78
C LEU A 92 3.82 3.59 -1.57
N SER A 93 4.91 4.35 -1.68
CA SER A 93 5.37 5.25 -0.61
C SER A 93 4.38 6.39 -0.33
N GLU A 94 3.58 6.78 -1.32
CA GLU A 94 2.68 7.94 -1.26
C GLU A 94 1.19 7.57 -1.23
N LEU A 95 0.84 6.31 -1.52
CA LEU A 95 -0.55 5.84 -1.58
C LEU A 95 -1.32 5.99 -0.26
N PRO A 96 -2.35 6.83 -0.15
CA PRO A 96 -3.17 6.89 1.05
C PRO A 96 -3.87 5.54 1.29
N LEU A 97 -3.87 5.03 2.52
CA LEU A 97 -4.65 3.85 2.88
C LEU A 97 -6.02 4.29 3.43
N PRO A 98 -7.13 3.68 2.98
CA PRO A 98 -8.46 4.03 3.45
C PRO A 98 -8.71 3.55 4.89
N SER A 99 -9.81 4.01 5.49
CA SER A 99 -10.35 3.45 6.73
C SER A 99 -11.78 2.96 6.46
N PRO A 100 -12.07 1.66 6.64
CA PRO A 100 -11.17 0.61 7.13
C PRO A 100 -10.07 0.25 6.12
N VAL A 101 -8.93 -0.23 6.64
CA VAL A 101 -7.82 -0.68 5.78
C VAL A 101 -8.18 -2.01 5.10
N PRO A 102 -7.79 -2.23 3.83
CA PRO A 102 -8.01 -3.51 3.17
C PRO A 102 -7.15 -4.60 3.81
N LYS A 103 -7.63 -5.84 3.80
CA LYS A 103 -6.83 -7.00 4.22
C LYS A 103 -5.57 -7.09 3.34
N GLY A 104 -4.42 -7.37 3.94
CA GLY A 104 -3.12 -7.43 3.26
C GLY A 104 -2.43 -6.08 3.11
N ALA A 105 -3.03 -4.98 3.58
CA ALA A 105 -2.40 -3.65 3.57
C ALA A 105 -1.14 -3.57 4.44
N GLU A 106 -0.93 -4.50 5.37
CA GLU A 106 0.30 -4.64 6.13
C GLU A 106 1.53 -4.78 5.24
N TRP A 107 1.41 -5.43 4.07
CA TRP A 107 2.50 -5.56 3.11
C TRP A 107 2.92 -4.21 2.51
N ILE A 108 1.97 -3.31 2.25
CA ILE A 108 2.25 -1.94 1.80
C ILE A 108 3.03 -1.18 2.89
N VAL A 109 2.64 -1.36 4.15
CA VAL A 109 3.31 -0.70 5.29
C VAL A 109 4.71 -1.29 5.53
N ALA A 110 4.87 -2.61 5.39
CA ALA A 110 6.16 -3.29 5.48
C ALA A 110 7.12 -2.84 4.38
N TYR A 111 6.66 -2.77 3.13
CA TYR A 111 7.45 -2.24 2.01
C TYR A 111 7.90 -0.79 2.27
N ARG A 112 6.99 0.08 2.74
CA ARG A 112 7.35 1.46 3.12
C ARG A 112 8.43 1.51 4.19
N TYR A 113 8.32 0.64 5.18
CA TYR A 113 9.28 0.56 6.27
C TYR A 113 10.65 0.08 5.77
N TRP A 114 10.70 -0.99 4.98
CA TRP A 114 11.90 -1.50 4.32
C TRP A 114 12.61 -0.41 3.51
N ARG A 115 11.88 0.35 2.68
CA ARG A 115 12.41 1.47 1.88
C ARG A 115 13.05 2.61 2.68
N THR A 116 12.78 2.72 3.99
CA THR A 116 13.44 3.73 4.84
C THR A 116 14.81 3.29 5.36
N GLY A 117 15.24 2.06 5.06
CA GLY A 117 16.52 1.51 5.53
C GLY A 117 16.58 1.24 7.03
N ARG A 118 15.42 1.07 7.70
CA ARG A 118 15.31 0.92 9.17
C ARG A 118 15.42 -0.50 9.69
N ILE A 119 15.75 -1.44 8.81
CA ILE A 119 15.94 -2.86 9.10
C ILE A 119 17.19 -2.99 9.97
N ARG A 120 17.11 -3.81 11.04
CA ARG A 120 18.21 -4.04 11.96
C ARG A 120 19.10 -5.17 11.50
#